data_AF-A0A7J0BGT6-F1
#
_entry.id   AF-A0A7J0BGT6-F1
#
_cell.length_a   1.000
_cell.length_b   1.000
_cell.length_c   1.000
_cell.angle_alpha   90.00
_cell.angle_beta   90.00
_cell.angle_gamma   90.00
#
_symmetry.space_group_name_H-M   'P 1'
#
loop_
_entity.id
_entity.type
_entity.pdbx_description
1 polymer ?
#
loop_
_entity_poly.entity_id
_entity_poly.type
_entity_poly.pdbx_seq_one_letter_code
_entity_poly.pdbx_strand_id
1 'polypeptide(L)'
;MQITVEIGTREQQQEIINELGMLGEASKHYTMAFRIREIIVPKDFDAKVTELQKAGTYKSVPGMEPVSKAIFTPQGHVLLFHPNIYSAAYDNHIRFAIYWHEFSLLVNKGHFPVLTRHKLDRYANYFMNLYQLYDQYSAARKSFEFRDAVLREVLKEELSELAKQDLERSLLGSLAIIRNKAEYYDWFRFQIMEYRENQIINDFLGAVRGKIAQLSYSIIFAYATMDHYENLREKESLIAEAPMLNNNTRAFLEYFRYKYQEDAVDLSDGIDLMEAFWANFGIRFVDGEKCMECEVVDI
;
A
#
# COMPACT_ATOMS: atom_id res chain seq x y z
N MET A 1 15.18 -18.59 -8.06
CA MET A 1 13.85 -18.01 -8.30
C MET A 1 13.44 -18.38 -9.72
N GLN A 2 12.20 -18.83 -9.93
CA GLN A 2 11.65 -19.10 -11.27
C GLN A 2 10.88 -17.87 -11.78
N ILE A 3 10.90 -17.61 -13.09
CA ILE A 3 10.06 -16.58 -13.72
C ILE A 3 9.21 -17.26 -14.78
N THR A 4 7.89 -17.12 -14.69
CA THR A 4 6.91 -17.74 -15.58
C THR A 4 6.07 -16.65 -16.25
N VAL A 5 6.06 -16.59 -17.58
CA VAL A 5 5.31 -15.60 -18.36
C VAL A 5 4.38 -16.34 -19.33
N GLU A 6 3.07 -16.12 -19.19
CA GLU A 6 2.03 -16.86 -19.92
C GLU A 6 1.38 -16.03 -21.05
N ILE A 7 1.79 -14.78 -21.23
CA ILE A 7 1.27 -13.85 -22.24
C ILE A 7 2.25 -13.62 -23.39
N GLY A 8 1.76 -13.15 -24.53
CA GLY A 8 2.60 -12.73 -25.67
C GLY A 8 3.22 -13.87 -26.49
N THR A 9 4.02 -13.48 -27.48
CA THR A 9 4.86 -14.39 -28.28
C THR A 9 6.07 -14.86 -27.47
N ARG A 10 6.82 -15.87 -27.96
CA ARG A 10 8.05 -16.34 -27.29
C ARG A 10 9.10 -15.24 -27.13
N GLU A 11 9.20 -14.34 -28.09
CA GLU A 11 10.13 -13.20 -28.05
C GLU A 11 9.70 -12.23 -26.93
N GLN A 12 8.42 -11.86 -26.90
CA GLN A 12 7.86 -11.00 -25.84
C GLN A 12 8.01 -11.64 -24.45
N GLN A 13 7.77 -12.95 -24.34
CA GLN A 13 7.99 -13.68 -23.08
C GLN A 13 9.44 -13.57 -22.63
N GLN A 14 10.40 -13.72 -23.54
CA GLN A 14 11.82 -13.63 -23.21
C GLN A 14 12.21 -12.20 -22.78
N GLU A 15 11.67 -11.17 -23.42
CA GLU A 15 11.87 -9.77 -23.02
C GLU A 15 11.35 -9.52 -21.60
N ILE A 16 10.13 -9.97 -21.30
CA ILE A 16 9.53 -9.85 -19.97
C ILE A 16 10.35 -10.62 -18.92
N ILE A 17 10.81 -11.83 -19.25
CA ILE A 17 11.67 -12.62 -18.36
C ILE A 17 12.98 -11.89 -18.07
N ASN A 18 13.60 -11.29 -19.09
CA ASN A 18 14.83 -10.52 -18.93
C ASN A 18 14.60 -9.28 -18.04
N GLU A 19 13.50 -8.56 -18.27
CA GLU A 19 13.11 -7.39 -17.48
C GLU A 19 12.90 -7.76 -15.99
N LEU A 20 12.12 -8.80 -15.71
CA LEU A 20 11.87 -9.31 -14.35
C LEU A 20 13.11 -9.96 -13.72
N GLY A 21 14.11 -10.32 -14.52
CA GLY A 21 15.39 -10.89 -14.08
C GLY A 21 16.11 -10.02 -13.05
N MET A 22 15.93 -8.70 -13.10
CA MET A 22 16.51 -7.78 -12.12
C MET A 22 16.02 -8.05 -10.68
N LEU A 23 14.75 -8.44 -10.49
CA LEU A 23 14.24 -8.83 -9.18
C LEU A 23 14.87 -10.13 -8.70
N GLY A 24 15.22 -11.01 -9.63
CA GLY A 24 15.93 -12.24 -9.36
C GLY A 24 17.32 -11.99 -8.81
N GLU A 25 18.08 -11.11 -9.46
CA GLU A 25 19.39 -10.70 -8.96
C GLU A 25 19.28 -9.98 -7.61
N ALA A 26 18.36 -9.02 -7.48
CA ALA A 26 18.12 -8.31 -6.22
C ALA A 26 17.83 -9.27 -5.07
N SER A 27 16.97 -10.28 -5.30
CA SER A 27 16.59 -11.26 -4.28
C SER A 27 17.76 -12.08 -3.74
N LYS A 28 18.87 -12.22 -4.48
CA LYS A 28 20.08 -12.94 -4.01
C LYS A 28 20.81 -12.22 -2.90
N HIS A 29 20.64 -10.89 -2.81
CA HIS A 29 21.33 -10.06 -1.82
C HIS A 29 20.57 -9.91 -0.51
N TYR A 30 19.35 -10.45 -0.42
CA TYR A 30 18.53 -10.40 0.79
C TYR A 30 18.47 -11.75 1.49
N THR A 31 18.36 -11.71 2.83
CA THR A 31 18.34 -12.90 3.69
C THR A 31 17.19 -13.86 3.37
N MET A 32 17.34 -15.14 3.72
CA MET A 32 16.35 -16.21 3.43
C MET A 32 14.96 -16.01 4.06
N ALA A 33 14.75 -14.96 4.88
CA ALA A 33 13.51 -14.71 5.60
C ALA A 33 12.28 -14.54 4.67
N PHE A 34 12.46 -14.10 3.43
CA PHE A 34 11.39 -13.88 2.46
C PHE A 34 11.74 -14.42 1.06
N ARG A 35 12.07 -15.73 1.00
CA ARG A 35 12.38 -16.43 -0.25
C ARG A 35 11.29 -16.21 -1.31
N ILE A 36 11.61 -15.45 -2.36
CA ILE A 36 10.79 -15.38 -3.57
C ILE A 36 11.04 -16.66 -4.36
N ARG A 37 10.02 -17.53 -4.35
CA ARG A 37 10.06 -18.78 -5.09
C ARG A 37 9.93 -18.50 -6.58
N GLU A 38 8.91 -17.73 -6.94
CA GLU A 38 8.47 -17.57 -8.32
C GLU A 38 7.90 -16.17 -8.57
N ILE A 39 8.14 -15.65 -9.76
CA ILE A 39 7.46 -14.49 -10.33
C ILE A 39 6.60 -14.98 -11.49
N ILE A 40 5.33 -14.61 -11.51
CA ILE A 40 4.36 -15.06 -12.51
C ILE A 40 3.70 -13.85 -13.18
N VAL A 41 3.69 -13.84 -14.51
CA VAL A 41 2.82 -12.99 -15.33
C VAL A 41 1.78 -13.91 -15.96
N PRO A 42 0.62 -14.10 -15.31
CA PRO A 42 -0.37 -15.08 -15.75
C PRO A 42 -1.17 -14.54 -16.94
N LYS A 43 -1.73 -15.45 -17.73
CA LYS A 43 -2.71 -15.08 -18.77
C LYS A 43 -4.03 -14.63 -18.17
N ASP A 44 -4.44 -15.28 -17.07
CA ASP A 44 -5.61 -14.94 -16.28
C ASP A 44 -5.18 -14.71 -14.83
N PHE A 45 -5.15 -13.44 -14.42
CA PHE A 45 -4.66 -13.04 -13.11
C PHE A 45 -5.56 -13.55 -11.98
N ASP A 46 -6.87 -13.39 -12.12
CA ASP A 46 -7.83 -13.75 -11.07
C ASP A 46 -7.88 -15.27 -10.84
N ALA A 47 -7.83 -16.03 -11.94
CA ALA A 47 -7.74 -17.49 -11.86
C ALA A 47 -6.45 -17.94 -11.17
N LYS A 48 -5.30 -17.31 -11.49
CA LYS A 48 -4.02 -17.66 -10.87
C LYS A 48 -3.97 -17.30 -9.38
N VAL A 49 -4.56 -16.17 -8.98
CA VAL A 49 -4.71 -15.81 -7.57
C VAL A 49 -5.55 -16.85 -6.83
N THR A 50 -6.70 -17.22 -7.40
CA THR A 50 -7.59 -18.25 -6.83
C THR A 50 -6.86 -19.58 -6.65
N GLU A 51 -6.15 -20.03 -7.69
CA GLU A 51 -5.34 -21.26 -7.68
C GLU A 51 -4.30 -21.26 -6.54
N LEU A 52 -3.51 -20.19 -6.43
CA LEU A 52 -2.40 -20.12 -5.49
C LEU A 52 -2.83 -19.93 -4.04
N GLN A 53 -3.92 -19.18 -3.80
CA GLN A 53 -4.44 -18.97 -2.44
C GLN A 53 -5.17 -20.20 -1.89
N LYS A 54 -5.57 -21.15 -2.75
CA LYS A 54 -6.45 -22.27 -2.39
C LYS A 54 -7.73 -21.78 -1.68
N ALA A 55 -8.15 -20.55 -1.96
CA ALA A 55 -9.32 -19.92 -1.40
C ALA A 55 -10.51 -20.09 -2.35
N GLY A 56 -11.68 -19.58 -1.96
CA GLY A 56 -12.82 -19.42 -2.88
C GLY A 56 -12.50 -18.50 -4.06
N THR A 57 -13.51 -18.14 -4.84
CA THR A 57 -13.33 -17.30 -6.04
C THR A 57 -12.74 -15.92 -5.70
N TYR A 58 -11.55 -15.60 -6.23
CA TYR A 58 -11.06 -14.23 -6.29
C TYR A 58 -11.55 -13.57 -7.57
N LYS A 59 -12.03 -12.33 -7.47
CA LYS A 59 -12.44 -11.54 -8.62
C LYS A 59 -12.01 -10.09 -8.41
N SER A 60 -11.18 -9.59 -9.31
CA SER A 60 -10.85 -8.18 -9.41
C SER A 60 -12.09 -7.36 -9.75
N VAL A 61 -12.12 -6.12 -9.28
CA VAL A 61 -13.20 -5.18 -9.64
C VAL A 61 -12.82 -4.56 -10.97
N PRO A 62 -13.68 -4.62 -12.02
CA PRO A 62 -13.38 -4.01 -13.31
C PRO A 62 -13.04 -2.53 -13.19
N GLY A 63 -11.94 -2.10 -13.79
CA GLY A 63 -11.42 -0.72 -13.70
C GLY A 63 -10.70 -0.40 -12.39
N MET A 64 -10.61 -1.34 -11.45
CA MET A 64 -9.79 -1.29 -10.23
C MET A 64 -9.01 -2.60 -10.07
N GLU A 65 -8.58 -3.19 -11.19
CA GLU A 65 -7.78 -4.40 -11.17
C GLU A 65 -6.44 -4.11 -10.49
N PRO A 66 -5.99 -4.97 -9.56
CA PRO A 66 -4.67 -4.81 -8.99
C PRO A 66 -3.60 -4.99 -10.07
N VAL A 67 -2.57 -4.16 -10.05
CA VAL A 67 -1.41 -4.30 -10.96
C VAL A 67 -0.47 -5.44 -10.54
N SER A 68 -0.57 -5.86 -9.28
CA SER A 68 0.31 -6.84 -8.64
C SER A 68 -0.36 -7.52 -7.45
N LYS A 69 0.18 -8.69 -7.04
CA LYS A 69 -0.15 -9.34 -5.77
C LYS A 69 0.98 -10.25 -5.30
N ALA A 70 1.36 -10.16 -4.03
CA ALA A 70 2.23 -11.14 -3.38
C ALA A 70 1.41 -12.21 -2.64
N ILE A 71 1.66 -13.50 -2.92
CA ILE A 71 1.02 -14.64 -2.26
C ILE A 71 2.07 -15.45 -1.51
N PHE A 72 1.81 -15.76 -0.24
CA PHE A 72 2.66 -16.67 0.53
C PHE A 72 2.24 -18.12 0.31
N THR A 73 3.20 -18.98 -0.02
CA THR A 73 3.03 -20.44 -0.13
C THR A 73 4.00 -21.14 0.83
N PRO A 74 3.79 -22.42 1.18
CA PRO A 74 4.74 -23.16 2.03
C PRO A 74 6.18 -23.21 1.48
N GLN A 75 6.38 -22.99 0.18
CA GLN A 75 7.69 -22.99 -0.48
C GLN A 75 8.31 -21.59 -0.61
N GLY A 76 7.61 -20.54 -0.19
CA GLY A 76 8.03 -19.14 -0.30
C GLY A 76 6.98 -18.23 -0.93
N HIS A 77 7.34 -16.97 -1.14
CA HIS A 77 6.50 -15.98 -1.79
C HIS A 77 6.43 -16.18 -3.30
N VAL A 78 5.24 -15.97 -3.86
CA VAL A 78 4.99 -15.86 -5.29
C VAL A 78 4.55 -14.44 -5.58
N LEU A 79 5.27 -13.75 -6.46
CA LEU A 79 4.89 -12.43 -6.95
C LEU A 79 4.10 -12.59 -8.25
N LEU A 80 2.90 -12.03 -8.29
CA LEU A 80 2.09 -11.98 -9.50
C LEU A 80 2.04 -10.55 -10.01
N PHE A 81 2.27 -10.39 -11.31
CA PHE A 81 2.11 -9.12 -12.00
C PHE A 81 1.00 -9.24 -13.04
N HIS A 82 0.05 -8.32 -13.00
CA HIS A 82 -1.12 -8.36 -13.86
C HIS A 82 -0.71 -8.18 -15.33
N PRO A 83 -1.21 -9.00 -16.28
CA PRO A 83 -0.78 -8.93 -17.68
C PRO A 83 -1.04 -7.56 -18.34
N ASN A 84 -2.01 -6.79 -17.83
CA ASN A 84 -2.30 -5.42 -18.26
C ASN A 84 -1.09 -4.47 -18.16
N ILE A 85 -0.14 -4.72 -17.26
CA ILE A 85 1.05 -3.85 -17.14
C ILE A 85 1.98 -3.94 -18.36
N TYR A 86 1.76 -4.90 -19.27
CA TYR A 86 2.50 -5.02 -20.53
C TYR A 86 1.68 -4.50 -21.73
N SER A 87 0.61 -3.75 -21.47
CA SER A 87 -0.13 -3.00 -22.49
C SER A 87 0.50 -1.63 -22.77
N ALA A 88 0.01 -0.93 -23.79
CA ALA A 88 0.51 0.40 -24.16
C ALA A 88 0.30 1.49 -23.07
N ALA A 89 -0.50 1.21 -22.03
CA ALA A 89 -0.70 2.13 -20.92
C ALA A 89 0.48 2.16 -19.94
N TYR A 90 1.41 1.21 -20.03
CA TYR A 90 2.49 1.01 -19.08
C TYR A 90 3.80 0.81 -19.83
N ASP A 91 4.72 1.77 -19.73
CA ASP A 91 6.09 1.58 -20.19
C ASP A 91 6.94 0.88 -19.11
N ASN A 92 8.19 0.58 -19.48
CA ASN A 92 9.17 -0.02 -18.57
C ASN A 92 9.43 0.83 -17.32
N HIS A 93 9.34 2.16 -17.41
CA HIS A 93 9.56 3.04 -16.26
C HIS A 93 8.45 2.90 -15.21
N ILE A 94 7.19 2.82 -15.65
CA ILE A 94 6.05 2.56 -14.75
C ILE A 94 6.18 1.14 -14.17
N ARG A 95 6.46 0.15 -15.03
CA ARG A 95 6.62 -1.24 -14.58
C ARG A 95 7.72 -1.40 -13.54
N PHE A 96 8.86 -0.73 -13.70
CA PHE A 96 9.92 -0.71 -12.70
C PHE A 96 9.42 -0.21 -11.34
N ALA A 97 8.68 0.89 -11.27
CA ALA A 97 8.11 1.35 -9.99
C ALA A 97 7.18 0.28 -9.37
N ILE A 98 6.35 -0.39 -10.17
CA ILE A 98 5.44 -1.45 -9.69
C ILE A 98 6.24 -2.64 -9.13
N TYR A 99 7.25 -3.11 -9.87
CA TYR A 99 8.09 -4.23 -9.46
C TYR A 99 8.81 -3.96 -8.14
N TRP A 100 9.42 -2.78 -8.03
CA TRP A 100 10.18 -2.40 -6.85
C TRP A 100 9.31 -2.07 -5.65
N HIS A 101 8.09 -1.60 -5.88
CA HIS A 101 7.09 -1.45 -4.81
C HIS A 101 6.80 -2.81 -4.16
N GLU A 102 6.40 -3.81 -4.95
CA GLU A 102 6.09 -5.14 -4.43
C GLU A 102 7.29 -5.83 -3.80
N PHE A 103 8.46 -5.68 -4.40
CA PHE A 103 9.69 -6.22 -3.84
C PHE A 103 10.01 -5.57 -2.49
N SER A 104 9.85 -4.25 -2.37
CA SER A 104 10.08 -3.53 -1.10
C SER A 104 9.11 -3.96 -0.01
N LEU A 105 7.83 -4.19 -0.34
CA LEU A 105 6.86 -4.74 0.62
C LEU A 105 7.27 -6.12 1.13
N LEU A 106 7.88 -6.97 0.29
CA LEU A 106 8.40 -8.26 0.74
C LEU A 106 9.63 -8.12 1.62
N VAL A 107 10.56 -7.23 1.27
CA VAL A 107 11.77 -6.97 2.06
C VAL A 107 11.41 -6.44 3.44
N ASN A 108 10.48 -5.48 3.51
CA ASN A 108 10.02 -4.87 4.75
C ASN A 108 9.45 -5.89 5.74
N LYS A 109 8.77 -6.95 5.26
CA LYS A 109 8.28 -8.04 6.14
C LYS A 109 9.39 -8.75 6.91
N GLY A 110 10.61 -8.79 6.39
CA GLY A 110 11.75 -9.37 7.11
C GLY A 110 12.46 -8.38 8.03
N HIS A 111 12.21 -7.08 7.89
CA HIS A 111 12.82 -6.03 8.71
C HIS A 111 11.89 -5.57 9.84
N PHE A 112 10.58 -5.61 9.62
CA PHE A 112 9.62 -5.17 10.62
C PHE A 112 9.47 -6.20 11.74
N PRO A 113 9.38 -5.76 13.00
CA PRO A 113 9.17 -6.64 14.13
C PRO A 113 7.87 -7.44 13.98
N VAL A 114 7.99 -8.76 14.17
CA VAL A 114 6.85 -9.67 14.21
C VAL A 114 6.22 -9.59 15.59
N LEU A 115 4.93 -9.26 15.63
CA LEU A 115 4.17 -9.30 16.87
C LEU A 115 4.01 -10.77 17.33
N THR A 116 4.65 -11.15 18.43
CA THR A 116 4.57 -12.51 19.01
C THR A 116 3.45 -12.68 20.02
N ARG A 117 2.55 -11.68 20.14
CA ARG A 117 1.45 -11.70 21.12
C ARG A 117 0.34 -12.65 20.68
N HIS A 118 -0.20 -13.41 21.62
CA HIS A 118 -1.33 -14.33 21.39
C HIS A 118 -2.71 -13.68 21.53
N LYS A 119 -2.80 -12.51 22.18
CA LYS A 119 -4.04 -11.73 22.34
C LYS A 119 -4.01 -10.51 21.42
N LEU A 120 -5.11 -10.29 20.69
CA LEU A 120 -5.33 -9.04 19.97
C LEU A 120 -5.85 -7.99 20.98
N ASP A 121 -4.93 -7.20 21.52
CA ASP A 121 -5.17 -6.06 22.41
C ASP A 121 -5.07 -4.73 21.64
N ARG A 122 -5.41 -3.60 22.30
CA ARG A 122 -5.34 -2.24 21.72
C ARG A 122 -3.99 -1.99 21.06
N TYR A 123 -2.91 -2.29 21.79
CA TYR A 123 -1.54 -2.10 21.30
C TYR A 123 -1.28 -2.93 20.04
N ALA A 124 -1.59 -4.22 20.05
CA ALA A 124 -1.41 -5.12 18.91
C ALA A 124 -2.15 -4.62 17.66
N ASN A 125 -3.38 -4.15 17.82
CA ASN A 125 -4.16 -3.62 16.71
C ASN A 125 -3.52 -2.35 16.13
N TYR A 126 -3.19 -1.36 16.95
CA TYR A 126 -2.56 -0.13 16.46
C TYR A 126 -1.18 -0.39 15.88
N PHE A 127 -0.40 -1.28 16.50
CA PHE A 127 0.89 -1.73 15.98
C PHE A 127 0.74 -2.30 14.57
N MET A 128 -0.14 -3.28 14.37
CA MET A 128 -0.33 -3.91 13.05
C MET A 128 -0.74 -2.89 11.97
N ASN A 129 -1.68 -1.98 12.29
CA ASN A 129 -2.12 -0.98 11.32
C ASN A 129 -1.04 0.08 11.04
N LEU A 130 -0.27 0.49 12.05
CA LEU A 130 0.85 1.42 11.91
C LEU A 130 1.90 0.88 10.93
N TYR A 131 2.34 -0.36 11.17
CA TYR A 131 3.31 -1.02 10.30
C TYR A 131 2.75 -1.25 8.89
N GLN A 132 1.47 -1.60 8.76
CA GLN A 132 0.83 -1.78 7.45
C GLN A 132 0.81 -0.50 6.61
N LEU A 133 0.52 0.65 7.23
CA LEU A 133 0.54 1.93 6.51
C LEU A 133 1.97 2.41 6.22
N TYR A 134 2.89 2.24 7.17
CA TYR A 134 4.29 2.59 6.96
C TYR A 134 4.95 1.73 5.88
N ASP A 135 4.58 0.44 5.79
CA ASP A 135 5.05 -0.48 4.75
C ASP A 135 4.78 0.10 3.35
N GLN A 136 3.55 0.57 3.12
CA GLN A 136 3.17 1.19 1.84
C GLN A 136 3.90 2.51 1.61
N TYR A 137 4.00 3.36 2.64
CA TYR A 137 4.73 4.64 2.53
C TYR A 137 6.19 4.40 2.12
N SER A 138 6.87 3.51 2.85
CA SER A 138 8.27 3.16 2.64
C SER A 138 8.49 2.47 1.28
N ALA A 139 7.65 1.51 0.93
CA ALA A 139 7.76 0.79 -0.34
C ALA A 139 7.52 1.69 -1.56
N ALA A 140 6.59 2.65 -1.47
CA ALA A 140 6.36 3.63 -2.54
C ALA A 140 7.58 4.53 -2.75
N ARG A 141 8.14 5.08 -1.66
CA ARG A 141 9.34 5.92 -1.77
C ARG A 141 10.56 5.15 -2.27
N LYS A 142 10.81 3.94 -1.74
CA LYS A 142 11.91 3.08 -2.20
C LYS A 142 11.76 2.67 -3.67
N SER A 143 10.54 2.44 -4.15
CA SER A 143 10.32 2.11 -5.56
C SER A 143 10.62 3.27 -6.49
N PHE A 144 10.28 4.50 -6.08
CA PHE A 144 10.64 5.72 -6.80
C PHE A 144 12.15 5.96 -6.80
N GLU A 145 12.79 5.86 -5.63
CA GLU A 145 14.25 5.99 -5.48
C GLU A 145 14.98 4.99 -6.37
N PHE A 146 14.59 3.72 -6.32
CA PHE A 146 15.24 2.69 -7.13
C PHE A 146 15.03 2.92 -8.62
N ARG A 147 13.79 3.18 -9.05
CA ARG A 147 13.50 3.45 -10.47
C ARG A 147 14.32 4.64 -10.93
N ASP A 148 14.28 5.76 -10.21
CA ASP A 148 14.97 6.99 -10.61
C ASP A 148 16.50 6.80 -10.63
N ALA A 149 17.06 6.01 -9.71
CA ALA A 149 18.47 5.63 -9.72
C ALA A 149 18.82 4.79 -10.97
N VAL A 150 18.00 3.79 -11.33
CA VAL A 150 18.23 3.01 -12.56
C VAL A 150 18.21 3.91 -13.80
N LEU A 151 17.20 4.78 -13.91
CA LEU A 151 17.07 5.67 -15.06
C LEU A 151 18.28 6.61 -15.16
N ARG A 152 18.63 7.30 -14.07
CA ARG A 152 19.69 8.32 -14.07
C ARG A 152 21.10 7.74 -14.09
N GLU A 153 21.34 6.67 -13.33
CA GLU A 153 22.69 6.14 -13.11
C GLU A 153 23.07 5.06 -14.11
N VAL A 154 22.11 4.24 -14.53
CA VAL A 154 22.35 3.10 -15.44
C VAL A 154 21.96 3.43 -16.87
N LEU A 155 20.71 3.86 -17.11
CA LEU A 155 20.19 4.09 -18.45
C LEU A 155 20.57 5.47 -19.02
N LYS A 156 20.93 6.43 -18.15
CA LYS A 156 21.21 7.83 -18.51
C LYS A 156 20.00 8.51 -19.16
N GLU A 157 18.82 8.21 -18.63
CA GLU A 157 17.52 8.69 -19.11
C GLU A 157 16.80 9.50 -18.03
N GLU A 158 15.94 10.41 -18.48
CA GLU A 158 14.92 11.01 -17.62
C GLU A 158 13.67 10.13 -17.59
N LEU A 159 12.78 10.42 -16.63
CA LEU A 159 11.48 9.78 -16.60
C LEU A 159 10.72 10.06 -17.91
N SER A 160 10.14 9.02 -18.49
CA SER A 160 9.35 9.12 -19.72
C SER A 160 8.10 9.96 -19.49
N GLU A 161 7.57 10.58 -20.56
CA GLU A 161 6.34 11.36 -20.47
C GLU A 161 5.14 10.50 -20.01
N LEU A 162 5.07 9.24 -20.43
CA LEU A 162 4.01 8.33 -19.98
C LEU A 162 4.11 8.08 -18.47
N ALA A 163 5.30 7.84 -17.93
CA ALA A 163 5.50 7.64 -16.49
C ALA A 163 5.28 8.92 -15.68
N LYS A 164 5.64 10.10 -16.19
CA LYS A 164 5.30 11.39 -15.57
C LYS A 164 3.78 11.58 -15.48
N GLN A 165 3.06 11.31 -16.57
CA GLN A 165 1.60 11.42 -16.61
C GLN A 165 0.91 10.39 -15.69
N ASP A 166 1.41 9.16 -15.64
CA ASP A 166 0.89 8.12 -14.75
C ASP A 166 1.08 8.50 -13.27
N LEU A 167 2.26 8.99 -12.91
CA LEU A 167 2.57 9.49 -11.58
C LEU A 167 1.64 10.63 -11.17
N GLU A 168 1.49 11.65 -12.03
CA GLU A 168 0.62 12.79 -11.75
C GLU A 168 -0.85 12.37 -11.66
N ARG A 169 -1.31 11.49 -12.56
CA ARG A 169 -2.68 10.98 -12.54
C ARG A 169 -2.97 10.18 -11.26
N SER A 170 -2.04 9.34 -10.85
CA SER A 170 -2.14 8.55 -9.61
C SER A 170 -2.22 9.46 -8.39
N LEU A 171 -1.35 10.47 -8.31
CA LEU A 171 -1.40 11.48 -7.25
C LEU A 171 -2.73 12.23 -7.24
N LEU A 172 -3.18 12.73 -8.40
CA LEU A 172 -4.46 13.44 -8.50
C LEU A 172 -5.65 12.55 -8.12
N GLY A 173 -5.60 11.25 -8.44
CA GLY A 173 -6.58 10.26 -7.99
C GLY A 173 -6.64 10.14 -6.46
N SER A 174 -5.49 10.01 -5.81
CA SER A 174 -5.41 9.99 -4.35
C SER A 174 -5.90 11.30 -3.72
N LEU A 175 -5.49 12.45 -4.26
CA LEU A 175 -5.94 13.77 -3.79
C LEU A 175 -7.45 13.96 -3.99
N ALA A 176 -8.04 13.41 -5.07
CA ALA A 176 -9.47 13.46 -5.31
C ALA A 176 -10.26 12.68 -4.25
N ILE A 177 -9.75 11.54 -3.78
CA ILE A 177 -10.33 10.79 -2.66
C ILE A 177 -10.24 11.60 -1.37
N ILE A 178 -9.07 12.17 -1.07
CA ILE A 178 -8.82 12.92 0.17
C ILE A 178 -9.72 14.15 0.28
N ARG A 179 -9.91 14.90 -0.81
CA ARG A 179 -10.77 16.09 -0.83
C ARG A 179 -12.27 15.77 -0.84
N ASN A 180 -12.68 14.52 -1.05
CA ASN A 180 -14.09 14.17 -1.17
C ASN A 180 -14.79 14.13 0.20
N LYS A 181 -15.09 15.32 0.73
CA LYS A 181 -15.76 15.51 2.02
C LYS A 181 -17.07 14.72 2.13
N ALA A 182 -17.89 14.74 1.09
CA ALA A 182 -19.20 14.10 1.12
C ALA A 182 -19.08 12.57 1.23
N GLU A 183 -18.19 11.96 0.47
CA GLU A 183 -18.04 10.50 0.41
C GLU A 183 -17.35 9.91 1.64
N TYR A 184 -16.50 10.68 2.31
CA TYR A 184 -15.71 10.21 3.44
C TYR A 184 -16.12 10.87 4.75
N TYR A 185 -15.87 12.17 4.93
CA TYR A 185 -16.12 12.84 6.20
C TYR A 185 -17.61 12.82 6.59
N ASP A 186 -18.51 13.26 5.70
CA ASP A 186 -19.94 13.28 5.99
C ASP A 186 -20.51 11.86 6.12
N TRP A 187 -19.96 10.88 5.38
CA TRP A 187 -20.30 9.46 5.53
C TRP A 187 -19.91 8.90 6.90
N PHE A 188 -18.69 9.17 7.40
CA PHE A 188 -18.27 8.73 8.73
C PHE A 188 -19.16 9.34 9.81
N ARG A 189 -19.48 10.63 9.71
CA ARG A 189 -20.42 11.28 10.65
C ARG A 189 -21.80 10.61 10.65
N PHE A 190 -22.32 10.28 9.46
CA PHE A 190 -23.58 9.54 9.34
C PHE A 190 -23.49 8.17 10.01
N GLN A 191 -22.43 7.39 9.75
CA GLN A 191 -22.26 6.06 10.37
C GLN A 191 -22.10 6.14 11.91
N ILE A 192 -21.45 7.19 12.43
CA ILE A 192 -21.36 7.43 13.87
C ILE A 192 -22.74 7.70 14.47
N MET A 193 -23.59 8.47 13.78
CA MET A 193 -24.97 8.71 14.20
C MET A 193 -25.80 7.43 14.19
N GLU A 194 -25.75 6.65 13.10
CA GLU A 194 -26.44 5.36 13.00
C GLU A 194 -26.01 4.39 14.11
N TYR A 195 -24.72 4.36 14.45
CA TYR A 195 -24.21 3.56 15.57
C TYR A 195 -24.78 4.04 16.91
N ARG A 196 -24.90 5.35 17.15
CA ARG A 196 -25.44 5.89 18.41
C ARG A 196 -26.90 5.48 18.65
N GLU A 197 -27.67 5.35 17.57
CA GLU A 197 -29.07 4.93 17.64
C GLU A 197 -29.22 3.42 17.84
N ASN A 198 -28.42 2.61 17.13
CA ASN A 198 -28.61 1.16 17.08
C ASN A 198 -27.68 0.37 18.03
N GLN A 199 -26.53 0.94 18.38
CA GLN A 199 -25.48 0.36 19.22
C GLN A 199 -24.91 -0.98 18.73
N ILE A 200 -25.00 -1.24 17.42
CA ILE A 200 -24.48 -2.47 16.80
C ILE A 200 -23.07 -2.21 16.23
N ILE A 201 -22.05 -2.54 17.01
CA ILE A 201 -20.65 -2.23 16.66
C ILE A 201 -20.17 -2.97 15.39
N ASN A 202 -20.64 -4.20 15.17
CA ASN A 202 -20.23 -4.99 14.00
C ASN A 202 -20.72 -4.38 12.70
N ASP A 203 -21.94 -3.83 12.69
CA ASP A 203 -22.52 -3.17 11.52
C ASP A 203 -21.78 -1.87 11.21
N PHE A 204 -21.51 -1.08 12.25
CA PHE A 204 -20.70 0.13 12.13
C PHE A 204 -19.30 -0.17 11.55
N LEU A 205 -18.57 -1.11 12.16
CA LEU A 205 -17.24 -1.51 11.69
C LEU A 205 -17.26 -2.06 10.27
N GLY A 206 -18.28 -2.85 9.92
CA GLY A 206 -18.49 -3.38 8.58
C GLY A 206 -18.71 -2.28 7.54
N ALA A 207 -19.43 -1.21 7.90
CA ALA A 207 -19.73 -0.09 7.01
C ALA A 207 -18.54 0.88 6.80
N VAL A 208 -17.66 1.04 7.80
CA VAL A 208 -16.58 2.05 7.75
C VAL A 208 -15.24 1.49 7.30
N ARG A 209 -14.93 0.21 7.58
CA ARG A 209 -13.57 -0.36 7.39
C ARG A 209 -13.01 -0.19 5.98
N GLY A 210 -13.82 -0.42 4.95
CA GLY A 210 -13.39 -0.28 3.55
C GLY A 210 -13.00 1.16 3.20
N LYS A 211 -13.79 2.15 3.66
CA LYS A 211 -13.51 3.57 3.44
C LYS A 211 -12.31 4.07 4.23
N ILE A 212 -12.13 3.60 5.47
CA ILE A 212 -10.93 3.91 6.26
C ILE A 212 -9.69 3.42 5.52
N ALA A 213 -9.69 2.18 5.04
CA ALA A 213 -8.56 1.63 4.29
C ALA A 213 -8.28 2.45 3.01
N GLN A 214 -9.30 2.71 2.20
CA GLN A 214 -9.16 3.45 0.95
C GLN A 214 -8.60 4.86 1.17
N LEU A 215 -9.15 5.60 2.14
CA LEU A 215 -8.69 6.95 2.45
C LEU A 215 -7.29 6.94 3.07
N SER A 216 -7.01 6.03 4.00
CA SER A 216 -5.67 5.92 4.62
C SER A 216 -4.61 5.63 3.56
N TYR A 217 -4.83 4.66 2.67
CA TYR A 217 -3.88 4.39 1.59
C TYR A 217 -3.76 5.56 0.61
N SER A 218 -4.84 6.25 0.29
CA SER A 218 -4.79 7.44 -0.57
C SER A 218 -3.93 8.55 0.06
N ILE A 219 -4.07 8.79 1.37
CA ILE A 219 -3.23 9.72 2.12
C ILE A 219 -1.76 9.28 2.05
N ILE A 220 -1.48 8.00 2.35
CA ILE A 220 -0.12 7.47 2.33
C ILE A 220 0.54 7.59 0.96
N PHE A 221 -0.12 7.17 -0.13
CA PHE A 221 0.45 7.24 -1.47
C PHE A 221 0.63 8.68 -1.96
N ALA A 222 -0.32 9.58 -1.67
CA ALA A 222 -0.19 10.99 -2.01
C ALA A 222 1.04 11.61 -1.34
N TYR A 223 1.23 11.40 -0.04
CA TYR A 223 2.37 11.96 0.68
C TYR A 223 3.68 11.27 0.35
N ALA A 224 3.71 9.95 0.14
CA ALA A 224 4.92 9.28 -0.36
C ALA A 224 5.38 9.86 -1.71
N THR A 225 4.42 10.16 -2.60
CA THR A 225 4.70 10.79 -3.89
C THR A 225 5.21 12.22 -3.73
N MET A 226 4.50 13.07 -2.98
CA MET A 226 4.89 14.48 -2.79
C MET A 226 6.18 14.65 -1.97
N ASP A 227 6.48 13.73 -1.05
CA ASP A 227 7.73 13.72 -0.28
C ASP A 227 8.93 13.28 -1.13
N HIS A 228 8.70 12.49 -2.19
CA HIS A 228 9.76 12.09 -3.12
C HIS A 228 9.98 13.10 -4.26
N TYR A 229 8.90 13.61 -4.86
CA TYR A 229 8.97 14.61 -5.93
C TYR A 229 8.58 15.99 -5.41
N GLU A 230 9.59 16.77 -5.01
CA GLU A 230 9.39 18.11 -4.42
C GLU A 230 8.55 19.04 -5.32
N ASN A 231 8.71 18.95 -6.65
CA ASN A 231 7.93 19.73 -7.60
C ASN A 231 6.43 19.40 -7.59
N LEU A 232 6.02 18.25 -7.05
CA LEU A 232 4.61 17.88 -6.89
C LEU A 232 4.03 18.36 -5.55
N ARG A 233 4.86 18.89 -4.64
CA ARG A 233 4.40 19.31 -3.30
C ARG A 233 3.39 20.45 -3.34
N GLU A 234 3.46 21.31 -4.35
CA GLU A 234 2.47 22.38 -4.57
C GLU A 234 1.03 21.87 -4.63
N LYS A 235 0.83 20.59 -5.01
CA LYS A 235 -0.50 19.96 -5.10
C LYS A 235 -1.13 19.69 -3.73
N GLU A 236 -0.38 19.80 -2.63
CA GLU A 236 -0.94 19.75 -1.26
C GLU A 236 -2.01 20.84 -1.06
N SER A 237 -1.90 21.97 -1.77
CA SER A 237 -2.91 23.03 -1.75
C SER A 237 -4.32 22.55 -2.14
N LEU A 238 -4.44 21.49 -2.96
CA LEU A 238 -5.72 20.91 -3.39
C LEU A 238 -6.49 20.22 -2.27
N ILE A 239 -5.81 19.90 -1.17
CA ILE A 239 -6.36 19.17 -0.01
C ILE A 239 -6.23 19.99 1.28
N ALA A 240 -5.85 21.27 1.19
CA ALA A 240 -5.61 22.12 2.36
C ALA A 240 -6.81 22.21 3.32
N GLU A 241 -8.03 22.19 2.77
CA GLU A 241 -9.28 22.27 3.53
C GLU A 241 -9.94 20.89 3.75
N ALA A 242 -9.27 19.78 3.41
CA ALA A 242 -9.82 18.45 3.60
C ALA A 242 -9.96 18.14 5.10
N PRO A 243 -11.17 17.87 5.63
CA PRO A 243 -11.39 17.69 7.07
C PRO A 243 -10.55 16.58 7.69
N MET A 244 -10.25 15.54 6.90
CA MET A 244 -9.48 14.38 7.33
C MET A 244 -7.96 14.65 7.42
N LEU A 245 -7.49 15.84 7.00
CA LEU A 245 -6.09 16.29 7.11
C LEU A 245 -5.89 17.28 8.27
N ASN A 246 -6.44 16.93 9.43
CA ASN A 246 -6.26 17.69 10.66
C ASN A 246 -4.85 17.48 11.28
N ASN A 247 -4.62 18.07 12.45
CA ASN A 247 -3.34 18.00 13.16
C ASN A 247 -2.88 16.56 13.47
N ASN A 248 -3.79 15.63 13.76
CA ASN A 248 -3.45 14.24 14.04
C ASN A 248 -2.91 13.56 12.77
N THR A 249 -3.58 13.74 11.63
CA THR A 249 -3.10 13.18 10.36
C THR A 249 -1.75 13.80 9.96
N ARG A 250 -1.58 15.11 10.16
CA ARG A 250 -0.30 15.77 9.85
C ARG A 250 0.83 15.27 10.74
N ALA A 251 0.62 15.16 12.05
CA ALA A 251 1.61 14.61 12.97
C ALA A 251 1.98 13.16 12.62
N PHE A 252 1.00 12.35 12.24
CA PHE A 252 1.21 10.98 11.78
C PHE A 252 2.09 10.92 10.50
N LEU A 253 1.84 11.80 9.55
CA LEU A 253 2.62 11.89 8.31
C LEU A 253 4.05 12.40 8.53
N GLU A 254 4.23 13.40 9.40
CA GLU A 254 5.57 13.87 9.79
C GLU A 254 6.37 12.74 10.45
N TYR A 255 5.73 11.94 11.30
CA TYR A 255 6.36 10.78 11.92
C TYR A 255 6.83 9.74 10.89
N PHE A 256 6.02 9.44 9.87
CA PHE A 256 6.44 8.54 8.77
C PHE A 256 7.61 9.11 7.98
N ARG A 257 7.59 10.41 7.69
CA ARG A 257 8.71 11.07 7.00
C ARG A 257 9.99 10.96 7.81
N TYR A 258 9.93 11.24 9.11
CA TYR A 258 11.05 11.12 10.04
C TYR A 258 11.59 9.68 10.10
N LYS A 259 10.71 8.69 10.32
CA LYS A 259 11.14 7.27 10.38
C LYS A 259 11.79 6.80 9.08
N TYR A 260 11.29 7.28 7.94
CA TYR A 260 11.87 6.95 6.64
C TYR A 260 13.26 7.58 6.45
N GLN A 261 13.41 8.86 6.81
CA GLN A 261 14.70 9.56 6.70
C GLN A 261 15.78 8.95 7.59
N GLU A 262 15.41 8.46 8.77
CA GLU A 262 16.31 7.80 9.70
C GLU A 262 16.54 6.31 9.40
N ASP A 263 15.93 5.76 8.34
CA ASP A 263 15.86 4.32 8.03
C ASP A 263 15.46 3.47 9.26
N ALA A 264 14.57 4.04 10.08
CA ALA A 264 14.13 3.44 11.33
C ALA A 264 13.00 2.44 11.07
N VAL A 265 13.23 1.20 11.49
CA VAL A 265 12.27 0.09 11.34
C VAL A 265 11.40 -0.14 12.58
N ASP A 266 11.79 0.42 13.73
CA ASP A 266 10.98 0.36 14.95
C ASP A 266 10.04 1.57 15.03
N LEU A 267 8.74 1.27 14.91
CA LEU A 267 7.63 2.21 14.99
C LEU A 267 6.85 2.10 16.31
N SER A 268 7.32 1.34 17.29
CA SER A 268 6.57 1.09 18.53
C SER A 268 6.29 2.36 19.34
N ASP A 269 7.07 3.42 19.15
CA ASP A 269 6.87 4.75 19.72
C ASP A 269 5.73 5.56 19.04
N GLY A 270 5.23 5.10 17.88
CA GLY A 270 4.19 5.77 17.09
C GLY A 270 2.76 5.29 17.38
N ILE A 271 2.55 4.45 18.40
CA ILE A 271 1.24 3.85 18.68
C ILE A 271 0.17 4.91 19.00
N ASP A 272 0.51 5.92 19.80
CA ASP A 272 -0.44 6.98 20.16
C ASP A 272 -0.76 7.89 18.95
N LEU A 273 0.18 8.06 18.00
CA LEU A 273 -0.09 8.74 16.73
C LEU A 273 -1.06 7.94 15.86
N MET A 274 -0.93 6.61 15.86
CA MET A 274 -1.86 5.74 15.15
C MET A 274 -3.26 5.79 15.75
N GLU A 275 -3.38 5.78 17.08
CA GLU A 275 -4.66 5.96 17.75
C GLU A 275 -5.28 7.32 17.42
N ALA A 276 -4.51 8.41 17.49
CA ALA A 276 -4.98 9.74 17.16
C ALA A 276 -5.40 9.87 15.69
N PHE A 277 -4.71 9.18 14.77
CA PHE A 277 -5.11 9.08 13.38
C PHE A 277 -6.43 8.32 13.22
N TRP A 278 -6.62 7.20 13.93
CA TRP A 278 -7.87 6.45 13.90
C TRP A 278 -9.08 7.23 14.46
N ALA A 279 -8.84 8.09 15.45
CA ALA A 279 -9.86 8.95 16.01
C ALA A 279 -10.47 9.90 14.96
N ASN A 280 -9.74 10.23 13.88
CA ASN A 280 -10.28 11.03 12.77
C ASN A 280 -11.40 10.34 12.01
N PHE A 281 -11.53 9.02 12.14
CA PHE A 281 -12.63 8.22 11.58
C PHE A 281 -13.72 7.93 12.62
N GLY A 282 -13.63 8.53 13.81
CA GLY A 282 -14.55 8.31 14.92
C GLY A 282 -14.32 7.00 15.65
N ILE A 283 -13.12 6.42 15.56
CA ILE A 283 -12.81 5.11 16.14
C ILE A 283 -11.66 5.21 17.14
N ARG A 284 -11.88 4.64 18.32
CA ARG A 284 -10.84 4.39 19.31
C ARG A 284 -10.95 2.96 19.81
N PHE A 285 -9.84 2.24 19.86
CA PHE A 285 -9.80 0.89 20.45
C PHE A 285 -9.25 0.97 21.86
N VAL A 286 -9.85 0.21 22.77
CA VAL A 286 -9.48 0.15 24.19
C VAL A 286 -9.39 -1.30 24.65
N ASP A 287 -8.64 -1.53 25.72
CA ASP A 287 -8.51 -2.86 26.32
C ASP A 287 -9.67 -3.10 27.29
N GLY A 288 -10.60 -3.98 26.92
CA GLY A 288 -11.65 -4.48 27.80
C GLY A 288 -11.20 -5.67 28.65
N GLU A 289 -12.02 -6.05 29.63
CA GLU A 289 -11.71 -7.13 30.58
C GLU A 289 -11.40 -8.48 29.89
N LYS A 290 -12.10 -8.77 28.77
CA LYS A 290 -11.97 -10.06 28.06
C LYS A 290 -11.34 -9.91 26.67
N CYS A 291 -11.67 -8.86 25.94
CA CYS A 291 -11.18 -8.61 24.59
C CYS A 291 -10.96 -7.11 24.35
N MET A 292 -10.32 -6.78 23.24
CA MET A 292 -10.29 -5.41 22.75
C MET A 292 -11.72 -4.94 22.42
N GLU A 293 -12.03 -3.70 22.78
CA GLU A 293 -13.31 -3.05 22.53
C GLU A 293 -13.11 -1.84 21.62
N CYS A 294 -14.19 -1.42 20.95
CA CYS A 294 -14.19 -0.27 20.07
C CYS A 294 -15.14 0.79 20.63
N GLU A 295 -14.60 1.96 20.94
CA GLU A 295 -15.32 3.16 21.29
C GLU A 295 -15.52 4.02 20.05
N VAL A 296 -16.71 4.61 19.94
CA VAL A 296 -17.03 5.56 18.87
C VAL A 296 -16.93 6.99 19.42
N VAL A 297 -16.03 7.77 18.84
CA VAL A 297 -15.73 9.15 19.26
C VAL A 297 -16.25 10.17 18.25
N ASP A 298 -16.45 11.42 18.70
CA ASP A 298 -16.83 12.51 17.81
C ASP A 298 -15.68 12.92 16.87
N ILE A 299 -16.06 13.40 15.68
CA ILE A 299 -15.17 13.95 14.65
C ILE A 299 -15.62 15.33 14.19
#